data_AF-A0A8G2BP88-F1
#
_entry.id   AF-A0A8G2BP88-F1
#
_cell.length_a   1.000
_cell.length_b   1.000
_cell.length_c   1.000
_cell.angle_alpha   90.00
_cell.angle_beta   90.00
_cell.angle_gamma   90.00
#
_symmetry.space_group_name_H-M   'P 1'
#
loop_
_entity.id
_entity.type
_entity.pdbx_description
1 polymer ?
#
loop_
_entity_poly.entity_id
_entity_poly.type
_entity_poly.pdbx_seq_one_letter_code
_entity_poly.pdbx_strand_id
1 'polypeptide(L)'
;MPKTMTLNVRVSGPLGDFVANNIGDNGAYENVSEYVRDLIRRDKERAEAEGFARLKVELNAAFAAPESVYEALDAETVIARN
;
A
#
# COMPACT_ATOMS: atom_id res chain seq x y z
N MET A 1 -19.70 2.06 12.49
CA MET A 1 -18.55 2.39 13.36
C MET A 1 -17.29 1.82 12.74
N PRO A 2 -16.17 2.55 12.68
CA PRO A 2 -14.92 1.99 12.16
C PRO A 2 -14.49 0.80 13.02
N LYS A 3 -14.10 -0.31 12.37
CA LYS A 3 -13.62 -1.52 13.06
C LYS A 3 -12.27 -1.19 13.72
N THR A 4 -12.24 -1.18 15.05
CA THR A 4 -11.00 -1.05 15.81
C THR A 4 -10.35 -2.42 15.98
N MET A 5 -9.02 -2.47 15.95
CA MET A 5 -8.24 -3.65 16.28
C MET A 5 -7.18 -3.27 17.32
N THR A 6 -6.94 -4.14 18.29
CA THR A 6 -5.83 -4.00 19.25
C THR A 6 -4.65 -4.81 18.75
N LEU A 7 -3.47 -4.20 18.69
CA LEU A 7 -2.23 -4.83 18.28
C LEU A 7 -1.26 -4.85 19.47
N ASN A 8 -0.76 -6.04 19.83
CA ASN A 8 0.28 -6.20 20.86
C ASN A 8 1.57 -6.64 20.17
N VAL A 9 2.62 -5.83 20.28
CA VAL A 9 3.91 -6.10 19.63
C VAL A 9 5.01 -6.06 20.68
N ARG A 10 5.86 -7.10 20.70
CA ARG A 10 7.10 -7.09 21.46
C ARG A 10 8.21 -6.57 20.56
N VAL A 11 8.83 -5.47 20.97
CA VAL A 11 10.00 -4.90 20.31
C VAL A 11 11.15 -4.93 21.33
N SER A 12 12.27 -5.52 20.96
CA SER A 12 13.43 -5.70 21.86
C SER A 12 14.75 -5.48 21.14
N GLY A 13 15.82 -5.27 21.91
CA GLY A 13 17.15 -5.02 21.38
C GLY A 13 17.21 -3.70 20.60
N PRO A 14 18.01 -3.61 19.53
CA PRO A 14 18.24 -2.35 18.81
C PRO A 14 16.97 -1.65 18.29
N LEU A 15 15.93 -2.42 17.93
CA LEU A 15 14.65 -1.84 17.51
C LEU A 15 13.89 -1.19 18.68
N GLY A 16 14.01 -1.76 19.87
CA GLY A 16 13.42 -1.18 21.09
C GLY A 16 14.10 0.13 21.43
N ASP A 17 15.44 0.16 21.40
CA ASP A 17 16.24 1.37 21.63
C ASP A 17 15.91 2.46 20.60
N PHE A 18 15.76 2.08 19.32
CA PHE A 18 15.35 3.00 18.27
C PHE A 18 13.97 3.59 18.54
N VAL A 19 12.97 2.77 18.88
CA VAL A 19 11.63 3.26 19.22
C VAL A 19 11.69 4.19 20.44
N ALA A 20 12.43 3.80 21.49
CA ALA A 20 12.58 4.59 22.71
C ALA A 20 13.16 5.99 22.43
N ASN A 21 14.13 6.10 21.52
CA ASN A 21 14.72 7.39 21.12
C ASN A 21 13.79 8.27 20.27
N ASN A 22 12.71 7.71 19.71
CA ASN A 22 11.77 8.43 18.86
C ASN A 22 10.46 8.80 19.58
N ILE A 23 10.28 8.38 20.84
CA ILE A 23 9.06 8.63 21.61
C ILE A 23 9.31 9.45 22.89
N GLY A 24 8.29 10.15 23.37
CA GLY A 24 8.35 10.95 24.61
C GLY A 24 8.67 12.43 24.33
N ASP A 25 8.93 13.21 25.39
CA ASP A 25 8.99 14.68 25.34
C ASP A 25 9.99 15.27 24.32
N ASN A 26 11.08 14.53 24.04
CA ASN A 26 12.10 14.90 23.07
C ASN A 26 12.03 14.06 21.78
N GLY A 27 11.09 13.12 21.70
CA GLY A 27 10.87 12.26 20.55
C GLY A 27 9.97 12.91 19.50
N ALA A 28 9.95 12.35 18.29
CA ALA A 28 9.07 12.80 17.22
C ALA A 28 7.59 12.38 17.45
N TYR A 29 7.34 11.48 18.39
CA TYR A 29 6.03 10.93 18.69
C TYR A 29 5.77 10.92 20.20
N GLU A 30 4.52 11.08 20.62
CA GLU A 30 4.17 11.10 22.05
C GLU A 30 4.25 9.69 22.65
N ASN A 31 3.86 8.66 21.88
CA ASN A 31 3.84 7.28 22.34
C ASN A 31 4.04 6.27 21.20
N VAL A 32 4.31 5.01 21.59
CA VAL A 32 4.52 3.89 20.65
C VAL A 32 3.32 3.66 19.74
N SER A 33 2.10 3.83 20.24
CA SER A 33 0.89 3.57 19.44
C SER A 33 0.72 4.59 18.32
N GLU A 34 1.07 5.86 18.57
CA GLU A 34 1.13 6.88 17.54
C GLU A 34 2.18 6.53 16.48
N TYR A 35 3.40 6.20 16.92
CA TYR A 35 4.48 5.85 16.02
C TYR A 35 4.11 4.65 15.12
N VAL A 36 3.55 3.58 15.69
CA VAL A 36 3.11 2.40 14.93
C VAL A 36 2.00 2.75 13.94
N ARG A 37 1.02 3.59 14.30
CA ARG A 37 -0.03 4.02 13.37
C ARG A 37 0.55 4.81 12.20
N ASP A 38 1.54 5.65 12.46
CA ASP A 38 2.21 6.40 11.40
C ASP A 38 3.02 5.48 10.46
N LEU A 39 3.75 4.51 11.02
CA LEU A 39 4.44 3.49 10.22
C LEU A 39 3.48 2.69 9.33
N ILE A 40 2.34 2.26 9.87
CA ILE A 40 1.31 1.54 9.12
C ILE A 40 0.73 2.42 7.99
N ARG A 41 0.52 3.72 8.25
CA ARG A 41 0.03 4.65 7.23
C ARG A 41 1.03 4.78 6.09
N ARG A 42 2.31 5.00 6.39
CA ARG A 42 3.38 5.10 5.40
C ARG A 42 3.57 3.80 4.62
N ASP A 43 3.44 2.65 5.29
CA ASP A 43 3.48 1.34 4.64
C ASP A 43 2.33 1.16 3.65
N LYS A 44 1.10 1.50 4.07
CA LYS A 44 -0.08 1.48 3.20
C LYS A 44 0.10 2.39 1.99
N GLU A 45 0.51 3.64 2.20
CA GLU A 45 0.73 4.62 1.13
C GLU A 45 1.77 4.13 0.11
N ARG A 46 2.87 3.54 0.59
CA ARG A 46 3.89 2.94 -0.28
C ARG A 46 3.32 1.78 -1.10
N ALA A 47 2.62 0.84 -0.45
CA ALA A 47 2.04 -0.31 -1.14
C ALA A 47 1.02 0.10 -2.21
N GLU A 48 0.18 1.10 -1.92
CA GLU A 48 -0.77 1.65 -2.89
C GLU A 48 -0.08 2.36 -4.06
N ALA A 49 0.95 3.17 -3.78
CA ALA A 49 1.72 3.85 -4.81
C ALA A 49 2.45 2.86 -5.73
N GLU A 50 3.04 1.80 -5.17
CA GLU A 50 3.68 0.73 -5.94
C GLU A 50 2.67 -0.04 -6.80
N GLY A 51 1.50 -0.35 -6.24
CA GLY A 51 0.39 -0.97 -6.98
C GLY A 51 -0.05 -0.11 -8.17
N PHE A 52 -0.28 1.18 -7.93
CA PHE A 52 -0.68 2.13 -8.96
C PHE A 52 0.40 2.31 -10.04
N ALA A 53 1.67 2.45 -9.65
CA ALA A 53 2.78 2.61 -10.59
C ALA A 53 2.92 1.39 -11.52
N ARG A 54 2.80 0.19 -10.97
CA ARG A 54 2.82 -1.06 -11.75
C ARG A 54 1.69 -1.12 -12.76
N LEU A 55 0.45 -0.84 -12.34
CA LEU A 55 -0.71 -0.82 -13.25
C LEU A 55 -0.53 0.23 -14.36
N LYS A 56 -0.01 1.42 -14.01
CA LYS A 56 0.26 2.47 -14.98
C LYS A 56 1.29 2.03 -16.03
N VAL A 57 2.36 1.35 -15.61
CA VAL A 57 3.37 0.81 -16.53
C VAL A 57 2.75 -0.23 -17.48
N GLU A 58 1.96 -1.15 -16.94
CA GLU A 58 1.28 -2.18 -17.73
C GLU A 58 0.32 -1.58 -18.77
N LEU A 59 -0.55 -0.65 -18.35
CA LEU A 59 -1.49 0.02 -19.25
C LEU A 59 -0.78 0.88 -20.29
N ASN A 60 0.28 1.59 -19.92
CA ASN A 60 1.07 2.37 -20.87
C ASN A 60 1.70 1.47 -21.95
N ALA A 61 2.21 0.29 -21.58
CA ALA A 61 2.74 -0.67 -22.53
C ALA A 61 1.65 -1.22 -23.46
N ALA A 62 0.47 -1.55 -22.91
CA ALA A 62 -0.67 -2.01 -23.70
C ALA A 62 -1.18 -0.95 -24.68
N PHE A 63 -1.32 0.30 -24.25
CA PHE A 63 -1.79 1.41 -25.10
C PHE A 63 -0.77 1.91 -26.12
N ALA A 64 0.53 1.63 -25.91
CA ALA A 64 1.56 1.91 -26.91
C ALA A 64 1.59 0.86 -28.04
N ALA A 65 0.82 -0.22 -27.94
CA ALA A 65 0.73 -1.22 -28.99
C ALA A 65 0.11 -0.63 -30.27
N PRO A 66 0.57 -1.03 -31.47
CA PRO A 66 -0.06 -0.60 -32.72
C PRO A 66 -1.53 -1.01 -32.79
N GLU A 67 -2.36 -0.19 -33.45
CA GLU A 67 -3.80 -0.46 -33.63
C GLU A 67 -4.06 -1.83 -34.28
N SER A 68 -3.14 -2.30 -35.14
CA SER A 68 -3.23 -3.62 -35.78
C SER A 68 -3.21 -4.82 -34.81
N VAL A 69 -2.81 -4.62 -33.55
CA VAL A 69 -2.81 -5.66 -32.51
C VAL A 69 -4.17 -5.73 -31.79
N TYR A 70 -5.03 -4.72 -31.96
CA TYR A 70 -6.35 -4.70 -31.35
C TYR A 70 -7.34 -5.51 -32.18
N GLU A 71 -8.21 -6.25 -31.49
CA GLU A 71 -9.31 -7.00 -32.10
C GLU A 71 -10.65 -6.38 -31.70
N ALA A 72 -11.59 -6.33 -32.64
CA ALA A 72 -12.96 -5.92 -32.34
C ALA A 72 -13.60 -6.94 -31.41
N LEU A 73 -14.10 -6.49 -30.26
CA LEU A 73 -14.71 -7.34 -29.25
C LEU A 73 -16.09 -6.81 -28.90
N ASP A 74 -17.08 -7.68 -28.98
CA ASP A 74 -18.47 -7.40 -28.60
C ASP A 74 -18.79 -7.96 -27.21
N ALA A 75 -19.64 -7.25 -26.48
CA ALA A 75 -20.04 -7.62 -25.12
C ALA A 75 -20.86 -8.92 -25.09
N GLU A 76 -21.76 -9.16 -26.03
CA GLU A 76 -22.57 -10.39 -26.07
C GLU A 76 -21.67 -11.61 -26.28
N THR A 77 -20.67 -11.48 -27.15
CA THR A 77 -19.65 -12.51 -27.44
C THR A 77 -18.80 -12.85 -26.21
N VAL A 78 -18.48 -11.87 -25.36
CA VAL A 78 -17.74 -12.10 -24.10
C VAL A 78 -18.62 -12.79 -23.06
N ILE A 79 -19.88 -12.37 -22.94
CA ILE A 79 -20.83 -12.95 -21.97
C ILE A 79 -21.09 -14.42 -22.30
N ALA A 80 -21.27 -14.75 -23.57
CA ALA A 80 -21.52 -16.13 -24.01
C ALA A 80 -20.35 -17.11 -23.79
N ARG A 81 -19.14 -16.63 -23.44
CA ARG A 81 -17.95 -17.45 -23.18
C ARG A 81 -17.77 -17.86 -21.71
N ASN A 82 -18.48 -17.24 -20.76
CA ASN A 82 -18.41 -17.53 -19.32
C ASN A 82 -19.60 -18.39 -18.88
#